data_AF-A0AAD7DED6-F1
#
_entry.id   AF-A0AAD7DED6-F1
#
_cell.length_a   1.000
_cell.length_b   1.000
_cell.length_c   1.000
_cell.angle_alpha   90.00
_cell.angle_beta   90.00
_cell.angle_gamma   90.00
#
_symmetry.space_group_name_H-M   'P 1'
#
loop_
_entity.id
_entity.type
_entity.pdbx_description
1 polymer ?
#
loop_
_entity_poly.entity_id
_entity_poly.type
_entity_poly.pdbx_seq_one_letter_code
_entity_poly.pdbx_strand_id
1 'polypeptide(L)'
;MSEPIQNLRAAYHILERNIIRALRTQRGDATQLSLQVTEALRLLQAAEPHRTAFPPTEYAMLQQSITVMVQQLDEARHLSSDSPEGPNLVVAHRASTGGRPRIEIDPRFLAQALDLRGTTHLASVFTCSARTIRRRVTVKACVQLYKRVDWEVQVISKR
;
A
#
# COMPACT_ATOMS: atom_id res chain seq x y z
N MET A 1 44.79 5.85 3.73
CA MET A 1 44.14 5.62 2.41
C MET A 1 42.92 4.68 2.53
N SER A 2 42.10 4.81 3.59
CA SER A 2 40.95 3.94 3.90
C SER A 2 39.58 4.59 3.65
N GLU A 3 39.57 5.87 3.25
CA GLU A 3 38.35 6.63 2.96
C GLU A 3 37.42 6.01 1.90
N PRO A 4 37.89 5.45 0.76
CA PRO A 4 36.97 4.92 -0.25
C PRO A 4 36.17 3.71 0.25
N ILE A 5 36.78 2.85 1.09
CA ILE A 5 36.10 1.68 1.67
C ILE A 5 35.04 2.11 2.67
N GLN A 6 35.36 3.11 3.51
CA GLN A 6 34.40 3.65 4.48
C GLN A 6 33.19 4.25 3.76
N ASN A 7 33.42 4.96 2.64
CA ASN A 7 32.34 5.48 1.81
C ASN A 7 31.46 4.37 1.21
N LEU A 8 32.06 3.26 0.73
CA LEU A 8 31.31 2.11 0.24
C LEU A 8 30.47 1.44 1.33
N ARG A 9 31.03 1.27 2.54
CA ARG A 9 30.28 0.73 3.70
C ARG A 9 29.11 1.63 4.09
N ALA A 10 29.33 2.95 4.11
CA ALA A 10 28.26 3.91 4.38
C ALA A 10 27.17 3.86 3.30
N ALA A 11 27.56 3.78 2.03
CA ALA A 11 26.63 3.65 0.90
C ALA A 11 25.82 2.35 0.99
N TYR A 12 26.43 1.23 1.38
CA TYR A 12 25.74 -0.04 1.63
C TYR A 12 24.63 0.11 2.67
N HIS A 13 24.91 0.70 3.84
CA HIS A 13 23.89 0.88 4.89
C HIS A 13 22.77 1.86 4.50
N ILE A 14 23.05 2.82 3.63
CA ILE A 14 22.01 3.69 3.06
C ILE A 14 21.13 2.87 2.10
N LEU A 15 21.74 2.11 1.20
CA LEU A 15 21.03 1.25 0.25
C LEU A 15 20.15 0.23 0.97
N GLU A 16 20.69 -0.48 1.96
CA GLU A 16 19.96 -1.47 2.76
C GLU A 16 18.71 -0.86 3.40
N ARG A 17 18.83 0.31 4.04
CA ARG A 17 17.68 1.00 4.64
C ARG A 17 16.64 1.43 3.59
N ASN A 18 17.09 1.90 2.44
CA ASN A 18 16.21 2.31 1.35
C ASN A 18 15.43 1.11 0.79
N ILE A 19 16.10 -0.03 0.59
CA ILE A 19 15.49 -1.27 0.11
C ILE A 19 14.48 -1.81 1.12
N ILE A 20 14.83 -1.88 2.42
CA ILE A 20 13.89 -2.30 3.47
C ILE A 20 12.65 -1.41 3.48
N ARG A 21 12.82 -0.09 3.31
CA ARG A 21 11.69 0.84 3.21
C ARG A 21 10.86 0.59 1.95
N ALA A 22 11.50 0.47 0.79
CA ALA A 22 10.83 0.21 -0.48
C ALA A 22 10.00 -1.08 -0.43
N LEU A 23 10.57 -2.18 0.07
CA LEU A 23 9.87 -3.46 0.23
C LEU A 23 8.65 -3.38 1.15
N ARG A 24 8.63 -2.44 2.11
CA ARG A 24 7.48 -2.24 3.02
C ARG A 24 6.42 -1.31 2.46
N THR A 25 6.82 -0.24 1.77
CA THR A 25 5.90 0.85 1.39
C THR A 25 5.54 0.88 -0.09
N GLN A 26 6.32 0.23 -0.96
CA GLN A 26 6.25 0.36 -2.42
C GLN A 26 6.00 -0.98 -3.11
N ARG A 27 5.39 -1.96 -2.43
CA ARG A 27 4.87 -3.17 -3.09
C ARG A 27 3.77 -2.73 -4.06
N GLY A 28 4.05 -2.73 -5.37
CA GLY A 28 3.18 -2.05 -6.33
C GLY A 28 3.93 -1.23 -7.37
N ASP A 29 5.02 -0.59 -6.96
CA ASP A 29 5.68 0.45 -7.75
C ASP A 29 6.92 -0.13 -8.45
N ALA A 30 6.67 -0.81 -9.57
CA ALA A 30 7.72 -1.47 -10.35
C ALA A 30 8.84 -0.51 -10.79
N THR A 31 8.52 0.77 -11.02
CA THR A 31 9.50 1.78 -11.42
C THR A 31 10.44 2.10 -10.26
N GLN A 32 9.91 2.35 -9.06
CA GLN A 32 10.75 2.60 -7.88
C GLN A 32 11.60 1.38 -7.50
N LEU A 33 11.03 0.17 -7.56
CA LEU A 33 11.78 -1.06 -7.28
C LEU A 33 12.94 -1.26 -8.28
N SER A 34 12.72 -0.96 -9.57
CA SER A 34 13.77 -1.07 -10.60
C SER A 34 14.92 -0.07 -10.39
N LEU A 35 14.63 1.13 -9.87
CA LEU A 35 15.66 2.09 -9.47
C LEU A 35 16.53 1.53 -8.33
N GLN A 36 15.92 0.91 -7.33
CA GLN A 36 16.67 0.30 -6.22
C GLN A 36 17.57 -0.85 -6.69
N VAL A 37 17.10 -1.69 -7.62
CA VAL A 37 17.92 -2.74 -8.24
C VAL A 37 19.14 -2.13 -8.94
N THR A 38 18.92 -1.06 -9.71
CA THR A 38 20.00 -0.38 -10.44
C THR A 38 21.05 0.19 -9.49
N GLU A 39 20.62 0.85 -8.41
CA GLU A 39 21.54 1.37 -7.39
C GLU A 39 22.32 0.27 -6.66
N ALA A 40 21.68 -0.88 -6.39
CA ALA A 40 22.36 -2.02 -5.77
C ALA A 40 23.45 -2.62 -6.66
N LEU A 41 23.16 -2.79 -7.96
CA LEU A 41 24.15 -3.26 -8.93
C LEU A 41 25.27 -2.25 -9.14
N ARG A 42 24.94 -0.95 -9.15
CA ARG A 42 25.93 0.13 -9.25
C ARG A 42 26.89 0.13 -8.06
N LEU A 43 26.39 -0.08 -6.85
CA LEU A 43 27.23 -0.19 -5.65
C LEU A 43 28.20 -1.37 -5.78
N LEU A 44 27.72 -2.53 -6.25
CA LEU A 44 28.58 -3.70 -6.45
C LEU A 44 29.67 -3.43 -7.49
N GLN A 45 29.31 -2.81 -8.62
CA GLN A 45 30.28 -2.39 -9.64
C GLN A 45 31.31 -1.40 -9.10
N ALA A 46 30.89 -0.46 -8.25
CA ALA A 46 31.80 0.49 -7.61
C ALA A 46 32.75 -0.16 -6.58
N ALA A 47 32.36 -1.30 -6.00
CA ALA A 47 33.18 -2.04 -5.04
C ALA A 47 34.26 -2.92 -5.71
N GLU A 48 34.02 -3.39 -6.95
CA GLU A 48 34.92 -4.32 -7.65
C GLU A 48 36.38 -3.81 -7.79
N PRO A 49 36.66 -2.54 -8.15
CA PRO A 49 38.03 -2.02 -8.19
C PRO A 49 38.74 -2.03 -6.85
N HIS A 50 37.99 -2.06 -5.74
CA HIS A 50 38.50 -2.03 -4.38
C HIS A 50 38.56 -3.42 -3.73
N ARG A 51 38.31 -4.50 -4.49
CA ARG A 51 38.25 -5.87 -3.97
C ARG A 51 39.48 -6.28 -3.15
N THR A 52 40.68 -5.87 -3.56
CA THR A 52 41.93 -6.20 -2.85
C THR A 52 42.08 -5.49 -1.51
N ALA A 53 41.34 -4.40 -1.31
CA ALA A 53 41.35 -3.61 -0.08
C ALA A 53 40.31 -4.10 0.95
N PHE A 54 39.33 -4.91 0.50
CA PHE A 54 38.39 -5.58 1.40
C PHE A 54 39.01 -6.86 1.98
N PRO A 55 38.71 -7.20 3.25
CA PRO A 55 38.81 -8.58 3.71
C PRO A 55 38.00 -9.51 2.77
N PRO A 56 38.53 -10.66 2.36
CA PRO A 56 37.87 -11.53 1.38
C PRO A 56 36.50 -12.03 1.85
N THR A 57 36.35 -12.25 3.16
CA THR A 57 35.09 -12.63 3.80
C THR A 57 34.06 -11.51 3.75
N GLU A 58 34.49 -10.26 3.97
CA GLU A 58 33.62 -9.08 3.92
C GLU A 58 33.12 -8.84 2.50
N TYR A 59 33.99 -8.95 1.49
CA TYR A 59 33.59 -8.80 0.09
C TYR A 59 32.58 -9.87 -0.35
N ALA A 60 32.79 -11.13 0.05
CA ALA A 60 31.85 -12.21 -0.23
C ALA A 60 30.48 -11.96 0.42
N MET A 61 30.46 -11.46 1.67
CA MET A 61 29.21 -11.06 2.34
C MET A 61 28.51 -9.90 1.65
N LEU A 62 29.26 -8.90 1.17
CA LEU A 62 28.71 -7.79 0.38
C LEU A 62 28.07 -8.28 -0.92
N GLN A 63 28.73 -9.17 -1.65
CA GLN A 63 28.18 -9.78 -2.87
C GLN A 63 26.90 -10.55 -2.57
N GLN A 64 26.94 -11.45 -1.58
CA GLN A 64 25.79 -12.26 -1.21
C GLN A 64 24.59 -11.41 -0.76
N SER A 65 24.82 -10.40 0.08
CA SER A 65 23.75 -9.51 0.56
C SER A 65 23.13 -8.71 -0.57
N ILE A 66 23.93 -8.16 -1.50
CA ILE A 66 23.40 -7.47 -2.68
C ILE A 66 22.59 -8.41 -3.57
N THR A 67 23.05 -9.65 -3.79
CA THR A 67 22.28 -10.66 -4.55
C THR A 67 20.92 -10.93 -3.90
N VAL A 68 20.88 -11.14 -2.57
CA VAL A 68 19.63 -11.36 -1.84
C VAL A 68 18.71 -10.15 -1.94
N MET A 69 19.24 -8.93 -1.81
CA MET A 69 18.44 -7.70 -1.93
C MET A 69 17.82 -7.55 -3.32
N VAL A 70 18.57 -7.86 -4.38
CA VAL A 70 18.05 -7.83 -5.76
C VAL A 70 16.96 -8.88 -5.96
N GLN A 71 17.16 -10.11 -5.48
CA GLN A 71 16.14 -11.17 -5.54
C GLN A 71 14.85 -10.76 -4.83
N GLN A 72 14.94 -10.18 -3.63
CA GLN A 72 13.78 -9.69 -2.89
C GLN A 72 13.03 -8.58 -3.62
N LEU A 73 13.76 -7.66 -4.28
CA LEU A 73 13.15 -6.59 -5.07
C LEU A 73 12.44 -7.14 -6.31
N ASP A 74 13.03 -8.13 -6.99
CA ASP A 74 12.41 -8.80 -8.14
C ASP A 74 11.17 -9.58 -7.73
N GLU A 75 11.21 -10.34 -6.63
CA GLU A 75 10.04 -11.04 -6.08
C GLU A 75 8.92 -10.04 -5.74
N ALA A 76 9.26 -8.91 -5.10
CA ALA A 76 8.28 -7.87 -4.80
C ALA A 76 7.66 -7.25 -6.06
N ARG A 77 8.43 -7.12 -7.14
CA ARG A 77 7.93 -6.68 -8.46
C ARG A 77 7.00 -7.71 -9.09
N HIS A 78 7.29 -8.99 -8.96
CA HIS A 78 6.43 -10.06 -9.46
C HIS A 78 5.10 -10.13 -8.70
N LEU A 79 5.14 -10.10 -7.37
CA LEU A 79 3.93 -10.05 -6.53
C LEU A 79 3.05 -8.82 -6.78
N SER A 80 3.64 -7.73 -7.27
CA SER A 80 2.91 -6.54 -7.69
C SER A 80 2.29 -6.68 -9.08
N SER A 81 2.91 -7.45 -9.97
CA SER A 81 2.46 -7.62 -11.36
C SER A 81 1.30 -8.59 -11.45
N ASP A 82 1.11 -9.44 -10.44
CA ASP A 82 -0.12 -10.20 -10.21
C ASP A 82 -1.25 -9.24 -9.81
N SER A 83 -1.71 -8.48 -10.81
CA SER A 83 -2.89 -7.63 -10.77
C SER A 83 -4.07 -8.44 -10.22
N PRO A 84 -4.92 -7.87 -9.37
CA PRO A 84 -5.95 -8.63 -8.69
C PRO A 84 -6.90 -9.23 -9.73
N GLU A 85 -6.86 -10.55 -9.88
CA GLU A 85 -7.99 -11.32 -10.43
C GLU A 85 -9.24 -11.25 -9.52
N GLY A 86 -9.25 -10.32 -8.55
CA GLY A 86 -10.43 -9.97 -7.80
C GLY A 86 -11.31 -9.00 -8.59
N PRO A 87 -12.64 -9.13 -8.50
CA PRO A 87 -13.52 -8.10 -9.04
C PRO A 87 -13.13 -6.74 -8.44
N ASN A 88 -13.08 -5.70 -9.29
CA ASN A 88 -12.87 -4.33 -8.83
C ASN A 88 -13.77 -4.07 -7.61
N LEU A 89 -13.19 -3.59 -6.50
CA LEU A 89 -13.98 -3.26 -5.32
C LEU A 89 -14.86 -2.05 -5.66
N VAL A 90 -16.08 -2.32 -6.14
CA VAL A 90 -17.07 -1.29 -6.47
C VAL A 90 -17.70 -0.79 -5.18
N VAL A 91 -17.01 0.13 -4.52
CA VAL A 91 -17.49 0.78 -3.29
C VAL A 91 -18.68 1.70 -3.55
N ALA A 92 -18.71 2.30 -4.74
CA ALA A 92 -19.80 3.17 -5.15
C ALA A 92 -20.19 2.92 -6.61
N HIS A 93 -21.48 2.91 -6.88
CA HIS A 93 -22.03 2.80 -8.23
C HIS A 93 -23.16 3.81 -8.45
N ARG A 94 -23.39 4.18 -9.71
CA ARG A 94 -24.51 5.04 -10.08
C ARG A 94 -25.71 4.16 -10.40
N ALA A 95 -26.73 4.19 -9.54
CA ALA A 95 -28.02 3.56 -9.82
C ALA A 95 -28.89 4.50 -10.66
N SER A 96 -29.35 4.01 -11.82
CA SER A 96 -30.32 4.69 -12.68
C SER A 96 -31.70 4.08 -12.46
N THR A 97 -32.63 4.85 -11.88
CA THR A 97 -34.01 4.40 -11.61
C THR A 97 -35.03 5.22 -12.41
N GLY A 98 -34.69 5.61 -13.64
CA GLY A 98 -35.58 6.41 -14.51
C GLY A 98 -35.66 7.91 -14.15
N GLY A 99 -34.69 8.43 -13.40
CA GLY A 99 -34.58 9.85 -13.03
C GLY A 99 -33.13 10.28 -12.84
N ARG A 100 -32.88 11.41 -12.15
CA ARG A 100 -31.51 11.88 -11.87
C ARG A 100 -30.69 10.76 -11.18
N PRO A 101 -29.57 10.30 -11.79
CA PRO A 101 -28.80 9.17 -11.27
C PRO A 101 -28.37 9.38 -9.82
N ARG A 102 -28.57 8.35 -9.00
CA ARG A 102 -28.19 8.36 -7.57
C ARG A 102 -26.88 7.61 -7.41
N ILE A 103 -25.94 8.21 -6.66
CA ILE A 103 -24.72 7.52 -6.26
C ILE A 103 -25.04 6.68 -5.03
N GLU A 104 -24.92 5.36 -5.16
CA GLU A 104 -25.05 4.39 -4.08
C GLU A 104 -23.65 4.04 -3.59
N ILE A 105 -23.42 4.17 -2.30
CA ILE A 105 -22.13 3.89 -1.65
C ILE A 105 -22.37 2.74 -0.68
N ASP A 106 -21.50 1.74 -0.64
CA ASP A 106 -21.53 0.66 0.36
C ASP A 106 -21.61 1.25 1.79
N PRO A 107 -22.63 0.88 2.60
CA PRO A 107 -22.75 1.39 3.97
C PRO A 107 -21.51 1.14 4.84
N ARG A 108 -20.94 -0.07 4.74
CA ARG A 108 -19.88 -0.52 5.65
C ARG A 108 -18.60 0.24 5.36
N PHE A 109 -18.28 0.35 4.07
CA PHE A 109 -17.17 1.18 3.64
C PHE A 109 -17.37 2.65 4.01
N LEU A 110 -18.57 3.20 3.80
CA LEU A 110 -18.85 4.59 4.12
C LEU A 110 -18.66 4.90 5.62
N ALA A 111 -19.06 3.99 6.51
CA ALA A 111 -18.84 4.13 7.95
C ALA A 111 -17.33 4.17 8.29
N GLN A 112 -16.56 3.19 7.81
CA GLN A 112 -15.10 3.15 8.03
C GLN A 112 -14.40 4.38 7.44
N ALA A 113 -14.81 4.80 6.24
CA ALA A 113 -14.24 5.96 5.58
C ALA A 113 -14.48 7.25 6.35
N LEU A 114 -15.60 7.37 7.07
CA LEU A 114 -15.92 8.52 7.92
C LEU A 114 -15.08 8.57 9.19
N ASP A 115 -14.77 7.41 9.77
CA ASP A 115 -13.89 7.32 10.93
C ASP A 115 -12.46 7.78 10.56
N LEU A 116 -12.03 7.48 9.34
CA LEU A 116 -10.70 7.84 8.84
C LEU A 116 -10.64 9.28 8.30
N ARG A 117 -11.72 9.76 7.65
CA ARG A 117 -11.74 11.04 6.93
C ARG A 117 -13.08 11.73 7.07
N GLY A 118 -13.06 13.03 7.38
CA GLY A 118 -14.27 13.84 7.45
C GLY A 118 -15.04 13.92 6.11
N THR A 119 -16.34 14.20 6.20
CA THR A 119 -17.28 14.20 5.04
C THR A 119 -16.84 15.06 3.85
N THR A 120 -16.09 16.15 4.09
CA THR A 120 -15.59 17.04 3.03
C THR A 120 -14.53 16.37 2.17
N HIS A 121 -13.62 15.59 2.76
CA HIS A 121 -12.57 14.90 2.02
C HIS A 121 -13.09 13.68 1.26
N LEU A 122 -14.16 13.04 1.74
CA LEU A 122 -14.80 11.96 1.02
C LEU A 122 -15.58 12.42 -0.22
N ALA A 123 -15.98 13.70 -0.26
CA ALA A 123 -16.70 14.28 -1.39
C ALA A 123 -15.90 14.19 -2.69
N SER A 124 -14.60 14.46 -2.64
CA SER A 124 -13.71 14.35 -3.80
C SER A 124 -13.48 12.89 -4.22
N VAL A 125 -13.41 11.97 -3.27
CA VAL A 125 -13.19 10.53 -3.54
C VAL A 125 -14.38 9.91 -4.28
N PHE A 126 -15.61 10.23 -3.87
CA PHE A 126 -16.82 9.69 -4.48
C PHE A 126 -17.38 10.55 -5.62
N THR A 127 -16.67 11.63 -5.99
CA THR A 127 -17.09 12.59 -7.02
C THR A 127 -18.52 13.09 -6.78
N CYS A 128 -18.83 13.43 -5.53
CA CYS A 128 -20.17 13.87 -5.12
C CYS A 128 -20.09 15.00 -4.09
N SER A 129 -21.21 15.69 -3.82
CA SER A 129 -21.20 16.77 -2.83
C SER A 129 -21.16 16.21 -1.40
N ALA A 130 -20.49 16.91 -0.47
CA ALA A 130 -20.46 16.55 0.96
C ALA A 130 -21.88 16.44 1.56
N ARG A 131 -22.84 17.23 1.04
CA ARG A 131 -24.26 17.13 1.40
C ARG A 131 -24.85 15.75 1.06
N THR A 132 -24.46 15.17 -0.09
CA THR A 132 -24.91 13.83 -0.50
C THR A 132 -24.39 12.76 0.45
N ILE A 133 -23.12 12.88 0.86
CA ILE A 133 -22.50 11.98 1.84
C ILE A 133 -23.23 12.06 3.17
N ARG A 134 -23.39 13.27 3.75
CA ARG A 134 -24.13 13.45 5.01
C ARG A 134 -25.54 12.87 4.95
N ARG A 135 -26.27 13.10 3.85
CA ARG A 135 -27.61 12.53 3.66
C ARG A 135 -27.59 10.99 3.67
N ARG A 136 -26.60 10.36 3.02
CA ARG A 136 -26.46 8.90 3.01
C ARG A 136 -26.11 8.35 4.39
N VAL A 137 -25.29 9.06 5.17
CA VAL A 137 -24.98 8.71 6.56
C VAL A 137 -26.26 8.71 7.40
N THR A 138 -27.03 9.79 7.37
CA THR A 138 -28.27 9.89 8.16
C THR A 138 -29.27 8.81 7.78
N VAL A 139 -29.49 8.58 6.48
CA VAL A 139 -30.43 7.55 6.01
C VAL A 139 -30.01 6.16 6.47
N LYS A 140 -28.71 5.84 6.43
CA LYS A 140 -28.23 4.49 6.78
C LYS A 140 -28.02 4.28 8.28
N ALA A 141 -27.61 5.31 9.02
CA ALA A 141 -27.58 5.27 10.49
C ALA A 141 -28.98 4.99 11.04
N CYS A 142 -30.01 5.59 10.44
CA CYS A 142 -31.41 5.32 10.77
C CYS A 142 -31.79 3.84 10.49
N VAL A 143 -31.36 3.28 9.36
CA VAL A 143 -31.61 1.87 9.00
C VAL A 143 -30.83 0.88 9.88
N GLN A 144 -29.60 1.19 10.30
CA GLN A 144 -28.81 0.32 11.18
C GLN A 144 -29.35 0.29 12.62
N LEU A 145 -29.83 1.44 13.13
CA LEU A 145 -30.52 1.48 14.42
C LEU A 145 -31.79 0.63 14.38
N TYR A 146 -32.55 0.68 13.29
CA TYR A 146 -33.76 -0.13 13.14
C TYR A 146 -33.47 -1.64 13.15
N LYS A 147 -32.45 -2.10 12.41
CA LYS A 147 -32.06 -3.52 12.36
C LYS A 147 -31.52 -4.05 13.70
N ARG A 148 -30.90 -3.20 14.52
CA ARG A 148 -30.41 -3.59 15.85
C ARG A 148 -31.56 -3.77 16.84
N VAL A 149 -32.58 -2.93 16.76
CA VAL A 149 -33.80 -3.04 17.58
C VAL A 149 -34.61 -4.28 17.18
N ASP A 150 -34.76 -4.59 15.89
CA ASP A 150 -35.50 -5.78 15.44
C ASP A 150 -34.82 -7.10 15.86
N TRP A 151 -33.49 -7.14 15.92
CA TRP A 151 -32.74 -8.28 16.45
C TRP A 151 -32.98 -8.49 17.95
N GLU A 152 -32.98 -7.42 18.74
CA GLU A 152 -33.19 -7.51 20.20
C GLU A 152 -34.62 -7.94 20.53
N VAL A 153 -35.62 -7.49 19.77
CA VAL A 153 -37.02 -7.90 19.94
C VAL A 153 -37.22 -9.39 19.60
N GLN A 154 -36.54 -9.91 18.56
CA GLN A 154 -36.63 -11.33 18.20
C GLN A 154 -35.92 -12.28 19.17
N VAL A 155 -34.85 -11.82 19.84
CA VAL A 155 -34.11 -12.62 20.83
C VAL A 155 -34.86 -12.68 22.17
N ILE A 156 -35.56 -11.61 22.55
CA ILE A 156 -36.36 -11.57 23.77
C ILE A 156 -37.65 -12.40 23.63
N SER A 157 -38.26 -12.48 22.44
CA SER A 157 -39.48 -13.27 22.20
C SER A 157 -39.26 -14.80 22.09
N LYS A 158 -38.01 -15.27 22.11
CA LYS A 158 -37.66 -16.71 22.00
C LYS A 158 -37.07 -17.29 23.30
N ARG A 159 -37.17 -16.57 24.42
CA ARG A 159 -36.90 -17.08 25.78
C ARG A 159 -38.20 -17.22 26.53
#